data_AF-A0A6I9P637-F1
#
_entry.id   AF-A0A6I9P637-F1
#
_cell.length_a   1.000
_cell.length_b   1.000
_cell.length_c   1.000
_cell.angle_alpha   90.00
_cell.angle_beta   90.00
_cell.angle_gamma   90.00
#
_symmetry.space_group_name_H-M   'P 1'
#
loop_
_entity.id
_entity.type
_entity.pdbx_description
1 polymer ?
#
loop_
_entity_poly.entity_id
_entity_poly.type
_entity_poly.pdbx_seq_one_letter_code
_entity_poly.pdbx_strand_id
1 'polypeptide(L)'
;MVFWLLSMLANRDKEEMSRTLLALSSSQDSCIAMRKSGCVPLLVQILHEAPSGGEAVTEGTVTGCSREARSRASAALHNIIYSQQDEGQARREMRVLHLLEQVRTYCDSGWDWIESHAGTPSPGGTKTTDIPEPVDPQICQAMCAIMKLSFEEEYRRAMNELGGLQVVADLIHLEQDMYGMQNDPINMALRRYAGMAVTNLTFGDVVNKVHWCFISPASSVGSNVRERFVAERCKI
;
A
#
# COMPACT_ATOMS: atom_id res chain seq x y z
N MET A 1 19.62 -21.64 10.09
CA MET A 1 18.34 -20.92 10.05
C MET A 1 18.14 -20.09 8.77
N VAL A 2 19.16 -19.42 8.22
CA VAL A 2 19.05 -18.64 6.95
C VAL A 2 18.63 -19.50 5.73
N PHE A 3 19.08 -20.75 5.65
CA PHE A 3 18.72 -21.68 4.57
C PHE A 3 17.21 -21.97 4.50
N TRP A 4 16.49 -21.92 5.63
CA TRP A 4 15.05 -22.20 5.67
C TRP A 4 14.22 -21.03 5.13
N LEU A 5 14.63 -19.79 5.40
CA LEU A 5 14.05 -18.58 4.79
C LEU A 5 14.26 -18.56 3.28
N LEU A 6 15.43 -19.00 2.80
CA LEU A 6 15.71 -19.12 1.36
C LEU A 6 14.86 -20.23 0.70
N SER A 7 14.64 -21.37 1.36
CA SER A 7 13.73 -22.41 0.88
C SER A 7 12.26 -22.00 0.91
N MET A 8 11.83 -21.19 1.88
CA MET A 8 10.48 -20.60 1.94
C MET A 8 10.26 -19.52 0.88
N LEU A 9 11.27 -18.68 0.61
CA LEU A 9 11.25 -17.73 -0.51
C LEU A 9 11.22 -18.44 -1.88
N ALA A 10 11.80 -19.64 -1.97
CA ALA A 10 11.75 -20.48 -3.16
C ALA A 10 10.39 -21.18 -3.36
N ASN A 11 9.60 -21.36 -2.29
CA ASN A 11 8.24 -21.90 -2.37
C ASN A 11 7.24 -20.75 -2.54
N ARG A 12 6.52 -20.70 -3.67
CA ARG A 12 5.63 -19.58 -4.01
C ARG A 12 4.30 -19.54 -3.21
N ASP A 13 4.17 -20.34 -2.15
CA ASP A 13 2.94 -20.39 -1.35
C ASP A 13 2.93 -19.30 -0.26
N LYS A 14 2.29 -18.17 -0.59
CA LYS A 14 2.11 -17.02 0.31
C LYS A 14 1.16 -17.32 1.47
N GLU A 15 0.25 -18.29 1.35
CA GLU A 15 -0.61 -18.71 2.45
C GLU A 15 0.20 -19.42 3.54
N GLU A 16 1.08 -20.34 3.14
CA GLU A 16 1.97 -21.02 4.09
C GLU A 16 2.99 -20.05 4.69
N MET A 17 3.55 -19.16 3.86
CA MET A 17 4.49 -18.15 4.30
C MET A 17 3.87 -17.17 5.30
N SER A 18 2.71 -16.59 5.00
CA SER A 18 2.03 -15.64 5.90
C SER A 18 1.60 -16.30 7.22
N ARG A 19 1.13 -17.55 7.19
CA ARG A 19 0.83 -18.33 8.41
C ARG A 19 2.06 -18.54 9.27
N THR A 20 3.19 -18.92 8.66
CA THR A 20 4.41 -19.18 9.41
C THR A 20 5.01 -17.90 9.99
N LEU A 21 5.06 -16.81 9.21
CA LEU A 21 5.55 -15.52 9.68
C LEU A 21 4.72 -15.00 10.87
N LEU A 22 3.40 -15.15 10.82
CA LEU A 22 2.55 -14.79 11.95
C LEU A 22 2.85 -15.63 13.19
N ALA A 23 2.96 -16.96 13.05
CA ALA A 23 3.29 -17.85 14.16
C ALA A 23 4.65 -17.52 14.80
N LEU A 24 5.66 -17.19 13.99
CA LEU A 24 6.98 -16.75 14.46
C LEU A 24 6.93 -15.40 15.18
N SER A 25 6.02 -14.50 14.80
CA SER A 25 5.87 -13.19 15.41
C SER A 25 5.21 -13.20 16.80
N SER A 26 5.00 -14.37 17.41
CA SER A 26 4.28 -14.53 18.69
C SER A 26 5.07 -14.11 19.93
N SER A 27 6.38 -13.92 19.84
CA SER A 27 7.23 -13.44 20.94
C SER A 27 8.12 -12.28 20.53
N GLN A 28 8.49 -11.45 21.51
CA GLN A 28 9.31 -10.25 21.28
C GLN A 28 10.70 -10.60 20.73
N ASP A 29 11.37 -11.60 21.31
CA ASP A 29 12.70 -12.05 20.85
C ASP A 29 12.66 -12.55 19.41
N SER A 30 11.61 -13.29 19.05
CA SER A 30 11.41 -13.76 17.67
C SER A 30 11.15 -12.59 16.72
N CYS A 31 10.34 -11.60 17.12
CA CYS A 31 10.10 -10.40 16.33
C CYS A 31 11.39 -9.63 16.02
N ILE A 32 12.28 -9.49 17.02
CA ILE A 32 13.59 -8.85 16.85
C ILE A 32 14.46 -9.65 15.87
N ALA A 33 14.48 -10.98 15.99
CA ALA A 33 15.22 -11.85 15.08
C ALA A 33 14.66 -11.81 13.65
N MET A 34 13.33 -11.78 13.50
CA MET A 34 12.64 -11.66 12.20
C MET A 34 12.98 -10.35 11.50
N ARG A 35 12.98 -9.23 12.23
CA ARG A 35 13.40 -7.93 11.69
C ARG A 35 14.83 -7.98 11.16
N LYS A 36 15.77 -8.51 11.95
CA LYS A 36 17.19 -8.67 11.55
C LYS A 36 17.37 -9.62 10.37
N SER A 37 16.47 -10.57 10.20
CA SER A 37 16.52 -11.57 9.12
C SER A 37 15.85 -11.10 7.82
N GLY A 38 15.35 -9.86 7.76
CA GLY A 38 14.73 -9.31 6.55
C GLY A 38 13.27 -9.73 6.35
N CYS A 39 12.54 -10.11 7.40
CA CYS A 39 11.13 -10.47 7.26
C CYS A 39 10.20 -9.28 6.98
N VAL A 40 10.60 -8.04 7.32
CA VAL A 40 9.77 -6.84 7.10
C VAL A 40 9.53 -6.59 5.60
N PRO A 41 10.56 -6.50 4.74
CA PRO A 41 10.35 -6.40 3.29
C PRO A 41 9.48 -7.52 2.70
N LEU A 42 9.62 -8.74 3.21
CA LEU A 42 8.82 -9.89 2.78
C LEU A 42 7.34 -9.73 3.14
N LEU A 43 7.03 -9.26 4.35
CA LEU A 43 5.65 -8.97 4.77
C LEU A 43 5.05 -7.84 3.94
N VAL A 44 5.82 -6.79 3.68
CA VAL A 44 5.39 -5.67 2.81
C VAL A 44 5.13 -6.14 1.38
N GLN A 45 5.93 -7.08 0.87
CA GLN A 45 5.69 -7.70 -0.44
C GLN A 45 4.35 -8.45 -0.46
N ILE A 46 4.04 -9.25 0.56
CA ILE A 46 2.74 -9.96 0.66
C ILE A 46 1.58 -8.95 0.69
N LEU A 47 1.74 -7.82 1.40
CA LEU A 47 0.69 -6.80 1.53
C LEU A 47 0.35 -6.08 0.23
N HIS A 48 1.35 -5.86 -0.63
CA HIS A 48 1.25 -4.98 -1.81
C HIS A 48 1.38 -5.68 -3.14
N GLU A 49 1.27 -7.01 -3.14
CA GLU A 49 1.42 -7.76 -4.38
C GLU A 49 0.25 -7.53 -5.31
N ALA A 50 0.55 -6.98 -6.50
CA ALA A 50 -0.44 -6.79 -7.53
C ALA A 50 -1.04 -8.15 -7.93
N PRO A 51 -2.37 -8.27 -8.12
CA PRO A 51 -2.92 -9.41 -8.82
C PRO A 51 -2.22 -9.47 -10.18
N SER A 52 -1.57 -10.59 -10.47
CA SER A 52 -0.73 -10.75 -11.66
C SER A 52 -1.57 -10.61 -12.93
N GLY A 53 -1.73 -9.40 -13.42
CA GLY A 53 -2.22 -9.10 -14.75
C GLY A 53 -1.07 -9.28 -15.74
N GLY A 54 -0.98 -10.45 -16.39
CA GLY A 54 -0.04 -10.59 -17.50
C GLY A 54 0.40 -11.99 -17.95
N GLU A 55 0.00 -13.08 -17.30
CA GLU A 55 0.26 -14.42 -17.85
C GLU A 55 -1.03 -15.22 -17.97
N ALA A 56 -1.16 -15.84 -19.14
CA ALA A 56 -2.36 -16.52 -19.61
C ALA A 56 -2.99 -17.41 -18.54
N VAL A 57 -4.28 -17.20 -18.32
CA VAL A 57 -5.16 -18.06 -17.53
C VAL A 57 -5.09 -19.48 -18.10
N THR A 58 -4.30 -20.33 -17.46
CA THR A 58 -4.58 -21.77 -17.42
C THR A 58 -5.52 -21.99 -16.24
N GLU A 59 -6.72 -22.50 -16.53
CA GLU A 59 -7.74 -22.85 -15.55
C GLU A 59 -7.13 -23.59 -14.35
N GLY A 60 -7.29 -23.03 -13.14
CA GLY A 60 -7.07 -23.76 -11.88
C GLY A 60 -6.16 -23.12 -10.82
N THR A 61 -5.58 -21.93 -11.03
CA THR A 61 -4.75 -21.31 -9.99
C THR A 61 -5.07 -19.83 -9.81
N VAL A 62 -5.96 -19.53 -8.86
CA VAL A 62 -6.17 -18.18 -8.34
C VAL A 62 -4.88 -17.77 -7.62
N THR A 63 -3.94 -17.17 -8.36
CA THR A 63 -2.60 -16.76 -7.87
C THR A 63 -2.61 -15.30 -7.39
N GLY A 64 -3.69 -14.87 -6.75
CA GLY A 64 -3.70 -13.68 -5.91
C GLY A 64 -3.26 -14.05 -4.49
N CYS A 65 -2.55 -13.15 -3.79
CA CYS A 65 -2.41 -13.27 -2.35
C CYS A 65 -3.80 -13.11 -1.72
N SER A 66 -4.29 -14.09 -0.95
CA SER A 66 -5.63 -13.99 -0.36
C SER A 66 -5.73 -12.82 0.63
N ARG A 67 -6.95 -12.36 0.88
CA ARG A 67 -7.24 -11.37 1.93
C ARG A 67 -6.76 -11.88 3.30
N GLU A 68 -6.86 -13.18 3.54
CA GLU A 68 -6.40 -13.82 4.76
C GLU A 68 -4.87 -13.78 4.89
N ALA A 69 -4.12 -14.03 3.80
CA ALA A 69 -2.66 -13.91 3.83
C ALA A 69 -2.21 -12.46 4.06
N ARG A 70 -2.89 -11.47 3.47
CA ARG A 70 -2.63 -10.04 3.75
C ARG A 70 -2.93 -9.70 5.21
N SER A 71 -4.05 -10.19 5.76
CA SER A 71 -4.41 -10.00 7.17
C SER A 71 -3.34 -10.57 8.12
N ARG A 72 -2.87 -11.80 7.86
CA ARG A 72 -1.79 -12.42 8.64
C ARG A 72 -0.47 -11.65 8.52
N ALA A 73 -0.14 -11.18 7.33
CA ALA A 73 1.06 -10.39 7.10
C ALA A 73 1.01 -9.03 7.83
N SER A 74 -0.14 -8.36 7.83
CA SER A 74 -0.36 -7.12 8.59
C SER A 74 -0.19 -7.35 10.09
N ALA A 75 -0.80 -8.41 10.65
CA ALA A 75 -0.66 -8.76 12.06
C ALA A 75 0.80 -9.08 12.44
N ALA A 76 1.52 -9.83 11.60
CA ALA A 76 2.94 -10.13 11.83
C ALA A 76 3.80 -8.86 11.76
N LEU A 77 3.52 -7.96 10.81
CA LEU A 77 4.21 -6.68 10.68
C LEU A 77 3.98 -5.80 11.92
N HIS A 78 2.73 -5.73 12.40
CA HIS A 78 2.37 -5.04 13.64
C HIS A 78 3.18 -5.57 14.83
N ASN A 79 3.22 -6.89 15.03
CA ASN A 79 4.00 -7.50 16.12
C ASN A 79 5.49 -7.13 16.05
N ILE A 80 6.09 -7.14 14.86
CA ILE A 80 7.49 -6.79 14.66
C ILE A 80 7.76 -5.31 14.99
N ILE A 81 6.89 -4.41 14.53
CA ILE A 81 7.02 -2.97 14.73
C ILE A 81 6.86 -2.61 16.21
N TYR A 82 5.89 -3.22 16.89
CA TYR A 82 5.64 -2.98 18.30
C TYR A 82 6.68 -3.61 19.23
N SER A 83 7.44 -4.59 18.74
CA SER A 83 8.57 -5.19 19.47
C SER A 83 9.87 -4.40 19.36
N GLN A 84 9.86 -3.25 18.68
CA GLN A 84 11.05 -2.41 18.51
C GLN A 84 11.59 -1.91 19.85
N GLN A 85 12.90 -2.09 20.07
CA GLN A 85 13.57 -1.72 21.32
C GLN A 85 13.99 -0.25 21.38
N ASP A 86 14.34 0.34 20.23
CA ASP A 86 14.63 1.77 20.15
C ASP A 86 13.32 2.57 20.25
N GLU A 87 13.07 3.21 21.39
CA GLU A 87 11.81 3.94 21.62
C GLU A 87 11.56 5.05 20.60
N GLY A 88 12.61 5.72 20.12
CA GLY A 88 12.49 6.82 19.16
C GLY A 88 12.08 6.32 17.78
N GLN A 89 12.64 5.19 17.35
CA GLN A 89 12.27 4.50 16.12
C GLN A 89 10.88 3.85 16.28
N ALA A 90 10.60 3.19 17.40
CA ALA A 90 9.32 2.57 17.71
C ALA A 90 8.17 3.58 17.60
N ARG A 91 8.28 4.75 18.25
CA ARG A 91 7.25 5.79 18.19
C ARG A 91 6.97 6.26 16.75
N ARG A 92 8.02 6.42 15.93
CA ARG A 92 7.88 6.83 14.53
C ARG A 92 7.23 5.74 13.69
N GLU A 93 7.74 4.52 13.77
CA GLU A 93 7.25 3.37 13.02
C GLU A 93 5.81 3.02 13.38
N MET A 94 5.45 2.98 14.67
CA MET A 94 4.08 2.74 15.11
C MET A 94 3.12 3.81 14.55
N ARG A 95 3.54 5.09 14.58
CA ARG A 95 2.73 6.18 14.04
C ARG A 95 2.53 6.04 12.54
N VAL A 96 3.58 5.72 11.80
CA VAL A 96 3.52 5.51 10.34
C VAL A 96 2.66 4.29 10.03
N LEU A 97 2.90 3.15 10.69
CA LEU A 97 2.15 1.92 10.48
C LEU A 97 0.65 2.15 10.64
N HIS A 98 0.24 2.79 11.75
CA HIS A 98 -1.16 3.07 12.03
C HIS A 98 -1.84 3.95 10.96
N LEU A 99 -1.13 4.95 10.43
CA LEU A 99 -1.65 5.79 9.36
C LEU A 99 -1.77 5.01 8.05
N LEU A 100 -0.78 4.18 7.72
CA LEU A 100 -0.79 3.35 6.53
C LEU A 100 -1.87 2.26 6.59
N GLU A 101 -2.13 1.67 7.77
CA GLU A 101 -3.22 0.71 7.98
C GLU A 101 -4.59 1.34 7.73
N GLN A 102 -4.83 2.56 8.22
CA GLN A 102 -6.08 3.29 7.93
C GLN A 102 -6.31 3.46 6.43
N VAL A 103 -5.27 3.87 5.70
CA VAL A 103 -5.36 4.06 4.24
C VAL A 103 -5.55 2.73 3.52
N ARG A 104 -4.85 1.66 3.91
CA ARG A 104 -5.05 0.31 3.34
C ARG A 104 -6.47 -0.20 3.54
N THR A 105 -7.02 -0.09 4.74
CA THR A 105 -8.39 -0.53 5.02
C THR A 105 -9.41 0.24 4.19
N TYR A 106 -9.19 1.55 3.98
CA TYR A 106 -10.00 2.34 3.06
C TYR A 106 -9.86 1.84 1.62
N CYS A 107 -8.63 1.60 1.16
CA CYS A 107 -8.38 1.06 -0.18
C CYS A 107 -9.08 -0.29 -0.39
N ASP A 108 -8.91 -1.23 0.53
CA ASP A 108 -9.56 -2.54 0.49
C ASP A 108 -11.08 -2.43 0.40
N SER A 109 -11.68 -1.54 1.20
CA SER A 109 -13.13 -1.34 1.21
C SER A 109 -13.63 -0.69 -0.09
N GLY A 110 -12.87 0.25 -0.65
CA GLY A 110 -13.19 0.89 -1.92
C GLY A 110 -13.07 -0.06 -3.11
N TRP A 111 -12.05 -0.91 -3.14
CA TRP A 111 -11.91 -1.94 -4.17
C TRP A 111 -13.00 -3.02 -4.07
N ASP A 112 -13.34 -3.48 -2.85
CA ASP A 112 -14.48 -4.38 -2.62
C ASP A 112 -15.80 -3.74 -3.13
N TRP A 113 -15.97 -2.43 -2.93
CA TRP A 113 -17.11 -1.68 -3.45
C TRP A 113 -17.11 -1.63 -4.98
N ILE A 114 -15.99 -1.29 -5.63
CA ILE A 114 -15.89 -1.27 -7.11
C ILE A 114 -16.21 -2.65 -7.68
N GLU A 115 -15.65 -3.74 -7.13
CA GLU A 115 -15.86 -5.09 -7.63
C GLU A 115 -17.33 -5.52 -7.52
N SER A 116 -17.96 -5.27 -6.37
CA SER A 116 -19.38 -5.58 -6.15
C SER A 116 -20.32 -4.78 -7.06
N HIS A 117 -19.94 -3.57 -7.45
CA HIS A 117 -20.74 -2.70 -8.34
C HIS A 117 -20.40 -2.88 -9.83
N ALA A 118 -19.23 -3.41 -10.17
CA ALA A 118 -18.86 -3.76 -11.55
C ALA A 118 -19.58 -5.03 -12.06
N GLY A 119 -20.02 -5.91 -11.15
CA GLY A 119 -20.61 -7.22 -11.47
C GLY A 119 -22.13 -7.26 -11.70
N THR A 120 -22.85 -6.14 -11.64
CA THR A 120 -24.32 -6.13 -11.81
C THR A 120 -24.74 -5.58 -13.18
N PRO A 121 -24.99 -6.43 -14.20
CA PRO A 121 -25.75 -6.01 -15.36
C PRO A 121 -27.21 -5.87 -14.92
N SER A 122 -27.64 -4.64 -14.61
CA SER A 122 -29.02 -4.36 -14.25
C SER A 122 -29.97 -4.88 -15.36
N PRO A 123 -30.83 -5.88 -15.09
CA PRO A 123 -31.77 -6.39 -16.08
C PRO A 123 -32.95 -5.42 -16.18
N GLY A 124 -32.73 -4.31 -16.88
CA GLY A 124 -33.75 -3.30 -17.14
C GLY A 124 -33.24 -1.88 -17.05
N GLY A 125 -32.52 -1.42 -18.08
CA GLY A 125 -32.67 -0.09 -18.70
C GLY A 125 -32.55 1.20 -17.88
N THR A 126 -32.36 1.17 -16.57
CA THR A 126 -32.10 2.35 -15.73
C THR A 126 -30.74 2.16 -15.09
N LYS A 127 -29.74 2.85 -15.65
CA LYS A 127 -28.45 3.06 -14.99
C LYS A 127 -28.74 3.79 -13.68
N THR A 128 -28.87 3.08 -12.58
CA THR A 128 -28.66 3.72 -11.27
C THR A 128 -27.22 4.18 -11.29
N THR A 129 -27.05 5.49 -11.35
CA THR A 129 -25.77 6.14 -11.07
C THR A 129 -25.51 5.87 -9.60
N ASP A 130 -24.98 4.70 -9.27
CA ASP A 130 -24.55 4.41 -7.91
C ASP A 130 -23.29 5.23 -7.68
N ILE A 131 -23.50 6.46 -7.21
CA ILE A 131 -22.46 7.41 -6.86
C ILE A 131 -21.74 6.78 -5.65
N PRO A 132 -20.41 6.60 -5.72
CA PRO A 132 -19.67 6.13 -4.55
C PRO A 132 -19.91 7.06 -3.36
N GLU A 133 -19.99 6.50 -2.16
CA GLU A 133 -20.16 7.29 -0.94
C GLU A 133 -19.10 8.40 -0.85
N PRO A 134 -19.41 9.57 -0.28
CA PRO A 134 -18.42 10.62 -0.12
C PRO A 134 -17.23 10.13 0.70
N VAL A 135 -16.04 10.62 0.35
CA VAL A 135 -14.79 10.27 1.05
C VAL A 135 -14.90 10.56 2.55
N ASP A 136 -14.52 9.60 3.37
CA ASP A 136 -14.47 9.75 4.81
C ASP A 136 -13.42 10.83 5.21
N PRO A 137 -13.81 11.90 5.93
CA PRO A 137 -12.89 12.90 6.47
C PRO A 137 -11.68 12.32 7.21
N GLN A 138 -11.81 11.16 7.86
CA GLN A 138 -10.73 10.49 8.57
C GLN A 138 -9.59 10.09 7.62
N ILE A 139 -9.88 9.65 6.40
CA ILE A 139 -8.87 9.26 5.42
C ILE A 139 -8.13 10.46 4.87
N CYS A 140 -8.85 11.57 4.65
CA CYS A 140 -8.22 12.85 4.32
C CYS A 140 -7.25 13.32 5.41
N GLN A 141 -7.62 13.16 6.69
CA GLN A 141 -6.74 13.48 7.82
C GLN A 141 -5.53 12.54 7.91
N ALA A 142 -5.71 11.25 7.70
CA ALA A 142 -4.62 10.27 7.69
C ALA A 142 -3.60 10.59 6.60
N MET A 143 -4.05 10.87 5.37
CA MET A 143 -3.16 11.27 4.29
C MET A 143 -2.50 12.63 4.50
N CYS A 144 -3.21 13.59 5.10
CA CYS A 144 -2.60 14.85 5.51
C CYS A 144 -1.46 14.62 6.53
N ALA A 145 -1.64 13.70 7.48
CA ALA A 145 -0.60 13.34 8.43
C ALA A 145 0.59 12.67 7.75
N ILE A 146 0.36 11.70 6.84
CA ILE A 146 1.43 11.05 6.05
C ILE A 146 2.23 12.09 5.27
N MET A 147 1.54 12.99 4.57
CA MET A 147 2.18 14.07 3.82
C MET A 147 3.02 14.99 4.73
N LYS A 148 2.51 15.41 5.88
CA LYS A 148 3.27 16.25 6.84
C LYS A 148 4.49 15.54 7.42
N LEU A 149 4.36 14.27 7.78
CA LEU A 149 5.48 13.49 8.32
C LEU A 149 6.56 13.24 7.25
N SER A 150 6.19 13.11 5.98
CA SER A 150 7.13 12.85 4.89
C SER A 150 8.15 13.98 4.61
N PHE A 151 8.00 15.15 5.24
CA PHE A 151 9.02 16.21 5.20
C PHE A 151 10.29 15.84 6.00
N GLU A 152 10.17 14.98 7.00
CA GLU A 152 11.27 14.52 7.85
C GLU A 152 11.88 13.21 7.30
N GLU A 153 13.21 13.13 7.27
CA GLU A 153 13.91 11.99 6.66
C GLU A 153 13.67 10.68 7.42
N GLU A 154 13.67 10.76 8.74
CA GLU A 154 13.39 9.70 9.68
C GLU A 154 12.04 9.03 9.44
N TYR A 155 11.02 9.83 9.12
CA TYR A 155 9.68 9.35 8.81
C TYR A 155 9.59 8.81 7.38
N ARG A 156 10.31 9.41 6.41
CA ARG A 156 10.42 8.83 5.06
C ARG A 156 11.05 7.44 5.08
N ARG A 157 12.11 7.23 5.87
CA ARG A 157 12.73 5.90 6.04
C ARG A 157 11.73 4.89 6.58
N ALA A 158 10.99 5.25 7.65
CA ALA A 158 9.95 4.39 8.19
C ALA A 158 8.81 4.10 7.18
N MET A 159 8.39 5.11 6.40
CA MET A 159 7.39 4.91 5.34
C MET A 159 7.91 3.96 4.27
N ASN A 160 9.15 4.12 3.81
CA ASN A 160 9.75 3.26 2.79
C ASN A 160 9.86 1.81 3.27
N GLU A 161 10.29 1.60 4.51
CA GLU A 161 10.38 0.25 5.11
C GLU A 161 9.02 -0.42 5.26
N LEU A 162 7.94 0.36 5.44
CA LEU A 162 6.58 -0.13 5.65
C LEU A 162 5.70 -0.09 4.41
N GLY A 163 6.29 0.15 3.24
CA GLY A 163 5.59 0.17 1.96
C GLY A 163 4.63 1.35 1.80
N GLY A 164 5.01 2.51 2.31
CA GLY A 164 4.19 3.73 2.30
C GLY A 164 3.93 4.25 0.89
N LEU A 165 4.90 4.15 -0.02
CA LEU A 165 4.71 4.58 -1.41
C LEU A 165 3.62 3.76 -2.11
N GLN A 166 3.59 2.45 -1.88
CA GLN A 166 2.60 1.54 -2.46
C GLN A 166 1.19 1.84 -1.93
N VAL A 167 1.06 2.09 -0.62
CA VAL A 167 -0.22 2.51 -0.02
C VAL A 167 -0.74 3.80 -0.67
N VAL A 168 0.14 4.79 -0.84
CA VAL A 168 -0.26 6.07 -1.44
C VAL A 168 -0.59 5.89 -2.93
N ALA A 169 0.11 5.03 -3.64
CA ALA A 169 -0.19 4.70 -5.04
C ALA A 169 -1.56 4.03 -5.18
N ASP A 170 -1.84 3.03 -4.36
CA ASP A 170 -3.11 2.30 -4.35
C ASP A 170 -4.29 3.25 -4.08
N LEU A 171 -4.13 4.16 -3.10
CA LEU A 171 -5.11 5.21 -2.84
C LEU A 171 -5.34 6.13 -4.06
N ILE A 172 -4.27 6.55 -4.75
CA ILE A 172 -4.41 7.40 -5.93
C ILE A 172 -5.17 6.68 -7.05
N HIS A 173 -4.93 5.37 -7.22
CA HIS A 173 -5.66 4.58 -8.21
C HIS A 173 -7.12 4.42 -7.83
N LEU A 174 -7.40 4.07 -6.58
CA LEU A 174 -8.77 3.93 -6.09
C LEU A 174 -9.55 5.24 -6.27
N GLU A 175 -8.98 6.38 -5.84
CA GLU A 175 -9.61 7.69 -5.96
C GLU A 175 -9.94 8.08 -7.41
N GLN A 176 -9.09 7.66 -8.35
CA GLN A 176 -9.28 7.89 -9.77
C GLN A 176 -10.39 6.99 -10.34
N ASP A 177 -10.45 5.73 -9.95
CA ASP A 177 -11.44 4.77 -10.43
C ASP A 177 -12.83 5.00 -9.81
N MET A 178 -12.90 5.36 -8.52
CA MET A 178 -14.16 5.68 -7.84
C MET A 178 -14.73 7.03 -8.28
N TYR A 179 -13.92 8.08 -8.26
CA TYR A 179 -14.41 9.47 -8.36
C TYR A 179 -13.96 10.20 -9.64
N GLY A 180 -13.15 9.59 -10.50
CA GLY A 180 -12.73 10.18 -11.77
C GLY A 180 -12.13 11.57 -11.62
N MET A 181 -12.71 12.59 -12.27
CA MET A 181 -12.29 14.00 -12.13
C MET A 181 -13.28 14.83 -11.30
N GLN A 182 -13.98 14.21 -10.35
CA GLN A 182 -14.90 14.91 -9.46
C GLN A 182 -14.16 15.96 -8.63
N ASN A 183 -14.72 17.18 -8.59
CA ASN A 183 -14.09 18.36 -7.98
C ASN A 183 -14.60 18.64 -6.56
N ASP A 184 -15.03 17.62 -5.82
CA ASP A 184 -15.36 17.80 -4.41
C ASP A 184 -14.12 18.30 -3.66
N PRO A 185 -14.22 19.38 -2.85
CA PRO A 185 -13.11 19.88 -2.04
C PRO A 185 -12.34 18.79 -1.27
N ILE A 186 -13.02 17.77 -0.74
CA ILE A 186 -12.35 16.70 0.02
C ILE A 186 -11.51 15.78 -0.88
N ASN A 187 -12.04 15.37 -2.04
CA ASN A 187 -11.34 14.54 -3.03
C ASN A 187 -10.11 15.30 -3.57
N MET A 188 -10.29 16.59 -3.85
CA MET A 188 -9.20 17.47 -4.29
C MET A 188 -8.11 17.62 -3.23
N ALA A 189 -8.48 17.74 -1.95
CA ALA A 189 -7.52 17.80 -0.86
C ALA A 189 -6.76 16.47 -0.71
N LEU A 190 -7.47 15.34 -0.74
CA LEU A 190 -6.90 14.01 -0.64
C LEU A 190 -5.86 13.75 -1.75
N ARG A 191 -6.21 14.04 -3.01
CA ARG A 191 -5.31 13.91 -4.16
C ARG A 191 -4.08 14.80 -4.05
N ARG A 192 -4.23 16.03 -3.55
CA ARG A 192 -3.09 16.94 -3.32
C ARG A 192 -2.16 16.40 -2.24
N TYR A 193 -2.69 15.92 -1.12
CA TYR A 193 -1.90 15.33 -0.05
C TYR A 193 -1.15 14.09 -0.52
N ALA A 194 -1.83 13.19 -1.24
CA ALA A 194 -1.21 12.00 -1.83
C ALA A 194 -0.08 12.37 -2.81
N GLY A 195 -0.33 13.31 -3.74
CA GLY A 195 0.68 13.78 -4.69
C GLY A 195 1.92 14.38 -4.01
N MET A 196 1.73 15.23 -2.98
CA MET A 196 2.85 15.78 -2.21
C MET A 196 3.62 14.71 -1.44
N ALA A 197 2.93 13.72 -0.86
CA ALA A 197 3.57 12.59 -0.19
C ALA A 197 4.44 11.78 -1.18
N VAL A 198 3.94 11.49 -2.39
CA VAL A 198 4.72 10.81 -3.44
C VAL A 198 5.96 11.61 -3.81
N THR A 199 5.84 12.94 -4.01
CA THR A 199 6.99 13.80 -4.29
C THR A 199 8.05 13.72 -3.19
N ASN A 200 7.64 13.72 -1.93
CA ASN A 200 8.55 13.64 -0.79
C ASN A 200 9.22 12.26 -0.70
N LEU A 201 8.46 11.17 -0.88
CA LEU A 201 8.97 9.80 -0.78
C LEU A 201 9.90 9.41 -1.94
N THR A 202 9.76 10.05 -3.10
CA THR A 202 10.62 9.82 -4.27
C THR A 202 11.79 10.82 -4.36
N PHE A 203 11.84 11.81 -3.47
CA PHE A 203 12.93 12.79 -3.43
C PHE A 203 14.24 12.11 -3.05
N GLY A 204 15.22 12.11 -3.97
CA GLY A 204 16.54 11.53 -3.72
C GLY A 204 16.57 10.00 -3.61
N ASP A 205 15.43 9.32 -3.74
CA ASP A 205 15.30 7.87 -3.60
C ASP A 205 15.06 7.23 -4.98
N VAL A 206 16.12 6.63 -5.53
CA VAL A 206 16.07 6.00 -6.85
C VAL A 206 15.17 4.76 -6.86
N VAL A 207 15.13 3.99 -5.77
CA VAL A 207 14.33 2.78 -5.67
C VAL A 207 12.84 3.15 -5.74
N ASN A 208 12.43 4.13 -4.95
CA ASN A 208 11.06 4.63 -4.97
C ASN A 208 10.68 5.27 -6.30
N LYS A 209 11.59 5.99 -6.96
CA LYS A 209 11.33 6.53 -8.31
C LYS A 209 11.06 5.43 -9.32
N VAL A 210 11.92 4.40 -9.35
CA VAL A 210 11.76 3.26 -10.25
C VAL A 210 10.47 2.52 -9.95
N HIS A 211 10.20 2.26 -8.67
CA HIS A 211 8.98 1.58 -8.25
C HIS A 211 7.71 2.35 -8.63
N TRP A 212 7.69 3.67 -8.43
CA TRP A 212 6.59 4.53 -8.85
C TRP A 212 6.30 4.43 -10.36
N CYS A 213 7.34 4.39 -11.19
CA CYS A 213 7.18 4.21 -12.64
C CYS A 213 6.55 2.87 -13.02
N PHE A 214 6.75 1.82 -12.22
CA PHE A 214 6.13 0.52 -12.46
C PHE A 214 4.67 0.45 -12.00
N ILE A 215 4.35 1.07 -10.86
CA ILE A 215 3.02 0.96 -10.26
C ILE A 215 2.05 2.04 -10.77
N SER A 216 2.52 3.20 -11.21
CA SER A 216 1.65 4.27 -11.75
C SER A 216 1.25 3.96 -13.19
N PRO A 217 -0.03 3.66 -13.51
CA PRO A 217 -0.47 3.59 -14.89
C PRO A 217 -0.43 5.00 -15.50
N ALA A 218 -0.07 5.06 -16.78
CA ALA A 218 0.10 6.32 -17.52
C ALA A 218 -1.18 7.19 -17.61
N SER A 219 -2.33 6.63 -17.21
CA SER A 219 -3.68 7.21 -17.30
C SER A 219 -4.22 7.80 -15.98
N SER A 220 -3.67 7.47 -14.81
CA SER A 220 -4.25 7.85 -13.50
C SER A 220 -3.70 9.16 -12.92
N VAL A 221 -2.52 9.59 -13.39
CA VAL A 221 -1.89 10.81 -12.91
C VAL A 221 -2.32 11.98 -13.80
N GLY A 222 -3.24 12.81 -13.29
CA GLY A 222 -3.66 14.03 -13.96
C GLY A 222 -2.46 14.81 -14.52
N SER A 223 -2.59 15.32 -15.74
CA SER A 223 -1.52 15.93 -16.55
C SER A 223 -0.62 16.89 -15.77
N ASN A 224 -1.16 17.67 -14.84
CA ASN A 224 -0.39 18.59 -13.99
C ASN A 224 0.59 17.93 -13.00
N VAL A 225 0.26 16.76 -12.43
CA VAL A 225 1.15 16.06 -11.49
C VAL A 225 2.25 15.35 -12.28
N ARG A 226 1.91 14.72 -13.41
CA ARG A 226 2.88 14.11 -14.32
C ARG A 226 3.82 15.15 -14.93
N GLU A 227 3.30 16.30 -15.36
CA GLU A 227 4.12 17.39 -15.91
C GLU A 227 5.06 17.97 -14.86
N ARG A 228 4.63 18.18 -13.61
CA ARG A 228 5.57 18.61 -12.54
C ARG A 228 6.60 17.52 -12.21
N PHE A 229 6.18 16.25 -12.15
CA PHE A 229 7.08 15.13 -11.84
C PHE A 229 8.12 14.85 -12.95
N VAL A 230 7.70 14.94 -14.22
CA VAL A 230 8.56 14.76 -15.39
C VAL A 230 9.40 16.02 -15.67
N ALA A 231 8.83 17.22 -15.54
CA ALA A 231 9.54 18.47 -15.84
C ALA A 231 10.58 18.86 -14.79
N GLU A 232 10.39 18.54 -13.51
CA GLU A 232 11.38 18.90 -12.49
C GLU A 232 12.51 17.86 -12.33
N ARG A 233 12.32 16.57 -12.65
CA ARG A 233 13.24 15.53 -12.13
C ARG A 233 13.60 14.35 -13.04
N CYS A 234 13.27 14.38 -14.33
CA CYS A 234 13.95 13.56 -15.35
C CYS A 234 15.31 14.17 -15.80
N LYS A 235 15.98 14.92 -14.93
CA LYS A 235 17.44 15.08 -15.00
C LYS A 235 18.04 13.95 -14.17
N ILE A 236 18.33 12.84 -14.85
CA ILE A 236 19.39 11.91 -14.42
C ILE A 236 20.69 12.70 -14.40
#